data_AF-A0A4R6BUM9-F1
#
_entry.id   AF-A0A4R6BUM9-F1
#
_cell.length_a   1.000
_cell.length_b   1.000
_cell.length_c   1.000
_cell.angle_alpha   90.00
_cell.angle_beta   90.00
_cell.angle_gamma   90.00
#
_symmetry.space_group_name_H-M   'P 1'
#
loop_
_entity.id
_entity.type
_entity.pdbx_description
1 polymer ?
#
loop_
_entity_poly.entity_id
_entity_poly.type
_entity_poly.pdbx_seq_one_letter_code
_entity_poly.pdbx_strand_id
1 'polypeptide(L)'
;MWQTIFPYIISLTVVIMIITFMLAVYQLAKYFRTNRDVRRAWHRARGRMMFGIFMVAFAINQVLLFPNAVTYIICAVLIIFGLANINYGIKACRYFEQYFDEEDKAWAELEKDKKA
;
A
#
# COMPACT_ATOMS: atom_id res chain seq x y z
N MET A 1 -4.55 32.63 -13.37
CA MET A 1 -5.32 31.61 -12.63
C MET A 1 -4.64 30.24 -12.62
N TRP A 2 -4.15 29.72 -13.76
CA TRP A 2 -3.43 28.43 -13.79
C TRP A 2 -2.18 28.42 -12.88
N GLN A 3 -1.36 29.47 -12.95
CA GLN A 3 -0.12 29.60 -12.16
C GLN A 3 -0.35 29.63 -10.64
N THR A 4 -1.51 30.10 -10.19
CA THR A 4 -1.86 30.12 -8.77
C THR A 4 -2.43 28.78 -8.30
N ILE A 5 -3.11 28.04 -9.18
CA ILE A 5 -3.73 26.73 -8.84
C ILE A 5 -2.69 25.61 -8.81
N PHE A 6 -1.74 25.64 -9.74
CA PHE A 6 -0.75 24.57 -9.93
C PHE A 6 0.06 24.21 -8.67
N PRO A 7 0.57 25.17 -7.86
CA PRO A 7 1.28 24.85 -6.62
C PRO A 7 0.43 24.11 -5.57
N TYR A 8 -0.87 24.39 -5.51
CA TYR A 8 -1.78 23.71 -4.58
C TYR A 8 -2.01 22.25 -4.98
N ILE A 9 -2.08 21.96 -6.29
CA ILE A 9 -2.22 20.58 -6.80
C ILE A 9 -0.97 19.75 -6.45
N ILE A 10 0.21 20.31 -6.64
CA ILE A 10 1.48 19.65 -6.27
C ILE A 10 1.50 19.39 -4.76
N SER A 11 1.18 20.41 -3.95
CA SER A 11 1.16 20.28 -2.49
C SER A 11 0.19 19.19 -2.03
N LEU A 12 -1.00 19.12 -2.63
CA LEU A 12 -1.98 18.07 -2.34
C LEU A 12 -1.43 16.67 -2.65
N THR A 13 -0.75 16.52 -3.80
CA THR A 13 -0.17 15.24 -4.21
C THR A 13 0.94 14.81 -3.26
N VAL A 14 1.76 15.75 -2.79
CA VAL A 14 2.79 15.51 -1.76
C VAL A 14 2.16 15.07 -0.43
N VAL A 15 1.05 15.68 -0.01
CA VAL A 15 0.32 15.25 1.20
C VAL A 15 -0.16 13.80 1.06
N ILE A 16 -0.74 13.44 -0.09
CA ILE A 16 -1.17 12.06 -0.38
C ILE A 16 0.02 11.10 -0.32
N MET A 17 1.16 11.47 -0.92
CA MET A 17 2.39 10.67 -0.86
C MET A 17 2.85 10.43 0.58
N ILE A 18 2.89 11.48 1.40
CA ILE A 18 3.34 11.39 2.79
C ILE A 18 2.42 10.47 3.59
N ILE A 19 1.11 10.62 3.47
CA ILE A 19 0.12 9.78 4.18
C ILE A 19 0.23 8.32 3.74
N THR A 20 0.25 8.06 2.43
CA THR A 20 0.31 6.70 1.88
C THR A 20 1.63 6.01 2.22
N PHE A 21 2.74 6.75 2.24
CA PHE A 21 4.02 6.25 2.69
C PHE A 21 4.01 5.91 4.20
N MET A 22 3.49 6.79 5.04
CA MET A 22 3.32 6.50 6.48
C MET A 22 2.45 5.26 6.71
N LEU A 23 1.35 5.12 5.97
CA LEU A 23 0.50 3.93 6.05
C LEU A 23 1.23 2.68 5.57
N ALA A 24 2.04 2.76 4.51
CA ALA A 24 2.84 1.63 4.05
C ALA A 24 3.85 1.19 5.12
N VAL A 25 4.56 2.14 5.74
CA VAL A 25 5.49 1.86 6.85
C VAL A 25 4.77 1.30 8.08
N TYR A 26 3.58 1.82 8.39
CA TYR A 26 2.76 1.29 9.49
C TYR A 26 2.37 -0.18 9.26
N GLN A 27 1.99 -0.54 8.03
CA GLN A 27 1.71 -1.94 7.70
C GLN A 27 2.96 -2.81 7.73
N LEU A 28 4.11 -2.27 7.33
CA LEU A 28 5.40 -2.95 7.46
C LEU A 28 5.74 -3.22 8.93
N ALA A 29 5.54 -2.25 9.81
CA ALA A 29 5.74 -2.42 11.25
C ALA A 29 4.81 -3.50 11.84
N LYS A 30 3.53 -3.52 11.45
CA LYS A 30 2.60 -4.58 11.85
C LYS A 30 2.97 -5.95 11.30
N TYR A 31 3.46 -6.02 10.06
CA TYR A 31 3.96 -7.27 9.47
C TYR A 31 5.07 -7.92 10.30
N PHE A 32 5.96 -7.13 10.91
CA PHE A 32 7.01 -7.66 11.78
C PHE A 32 6.51 -8.07 13.17
N ARG A 33 5.43 -7.45 13.67
CA ARG A 33 4.91 -7.73 15.02
C ARG A 33 3.87 -8.85 15.07
N THR A 34 3.20 -9.14 13.96
CA THR A 34 2.13 -10.14 13.92
C THR A 34 2.70 -11.56 13.80
N ASN A 35 2.45 -12.39 14.81
CA ASN A 35 2.82 -13.82 14.82
C ASN A 35 1.83 -14.73 14.08
N ARG A 36 0.64 -14.24 13.74
CA ARG A 36 -0.39 -15.03 13.04
C ARG A 36 -0.20 -14.94 11.52
N ASP A 37 -0.10 -16.07 10.84
CA ASP A 37 0.34 -16.14 9.43
C ASP A 37 -0.61 -15.45 8.44
N VAL A 38 -1.93 -15.64 8.61
CA VAL A 38 -2.96 -15.03 7.74
C VAL A 38 -2.98 -13.52 7.95
N ARG A 39 -3.01 -13.05 9.20
CA ARG A 39 -2.96 -11.61 9.50
C ARG A 39 -1.65 -10.98 9.07
N ARG A 40 -0.52 -11.69 9.16
CA ARG A 40 0.77 -11.24 8.66
C ARG A 40 0.75 -11.08 7.14
N ALA A 41 0.20 -12.05 6.42
CA ALA A 41 0.02 -11.97 4.97
C ALA A 41 -0.92 -10.81 4.55
N TRP A 42 -1.98 -10.57 5.33
CA TRP A 42 -2.87 -9.41 5.13
C TRP A 42 -2.14 -8.08 5.31
N HIS A 43 -1.35 -7.90 6.37
CA HIS A 43 -0.54 -6.69 6.55
C HIS A 43 0.46 -6.48 5.41
N ARG A 44 1.08 -7.56 4.92
CA ARG A 44 1.98 -7.52 3.75
C ARG A 44 1.24 -7.07 2.49
N ALA A 45 0.05 -7.61 2.22
CA ALA A 45 -0.77 -7.24 1.08
C ALA A 45 -1.22 -5.77 1.16
N ARG A 46 -1.69 -5.33 2.34
CA ARG A 46 -2.11 -3.95 2.58
C ARG A 46 -0.95 -2.96 2.48
N GLY A 47 0.24 -3.33 2.94
CA GLY A 47 1.46 -2.53 2.77
C GLY A 47 1.85 -2.36 1.30
N ARG A 48 1.82 -3.43 0.50
CA ARG A 48 2.07 -3.37 -0.96
C ARG A 48 1.05 -2.51 -1.68
N MET A 49 -0.22 -2.58 -1.28
CA MET A 49 -1.29 -1.73 -1.82
C MET A 49 -1.00 -0.25 -1.57
N MET A 50 -0.68 0.13 -0.32
CA MET A 50 -0.36 1.50 0.06
C MET A 50 0.88 2.02 -0.69
N PHE A 51 1.89 1.17 -0.86
CA PHE A 51 3.07 1.50 -1.66
C PHE A 51 2.73 1.73 -3.14
N GLY A 52 1.81 0.94 -3.71
CA GLY A 52 1.30 1.16 -5.07
C GLY A 52 0.61 2.51 -5.23
N ILE A 53 -0.21 2.93 -4.26
CA ILE A 53 -0.86 4.26 -4.26
C ILE A 53 0.19 5.37 -4.18
N PHE A 54 1.20 5.21 -3.31
CA PHE A 54 2.33 6.13 -3.23
C PHE A 54 3.05 6.27 -4.58
N MET A 55 3.34 5.16 -5.28
CA MET A 55 4.03 5.18 -6.57
C MET A 55 3.22 5.92 -7.64
N VAL A 56 1.89 5.71 -7.70
CA VAL A 56 1.02 6.43 -8.65
C VAL A 56 0.99 7.93 -8.34
N ALA A 57 0.84 8.31 -7.06
CA ALA A 57 0.87 9.71 -6.65
C ALA A 57 2.22 10.38 -6.98
N PHE A 58 3.33 9.70 -6.71
CA PHE A 58 4.68 10.16 -7.05
C PHE A 58 4.86 10.36 -8.56
N ALA A 59 4.44 9.39 -9.37
CA ALA A 59 4.55 9.49 -10.83
C ALA A 59 3.73 10.66 -11.38
N ILE A 60 2.49 10.85 -10.90
CA ILE A 60 1.65 12.00 -11.29
C ILE A 60 2.35 13.31 -10.91
N ASN A 61 2.87 13.42 -9.69
CA ASN A 61 3.59 14.60 -9.24
C ASN A 61 4.78 14.94 -10.15
N GLN A 62 5.50 13.91 -10.62
CA GLN A 62 6.70 14.10 -11.44
C GLN A 62 6.40 14.46 -12.89
N VAL A 63 5.31 13.94 -13.46
CA VAL A 63 4.76 14.36 -14.76
C VAL A 63 4.37 15.84 -14.73
N LEU A 64 3.82 16.33 -13.61
CA LEU A 64 3.44 17.73 -13.44
C LEU A 64 4.67 18.64 -13.33
N LEU A 65 5.67 18.25 -12.54
CA LEU A 65 6.85 19.08 -12.26
C LEU A 65 7.88 19.10 -13.40
N PHE A 66 8.08 17.97 -14.09
CA PHE A 66 9.19 17.80 -15.02
C PHE A 66 8.70 17.31 -16.39
N PRO A 67 8.41 18.21 -17.34
CA PRO A 67 7.97 17.86 -18.68
C PRO A 67 9.14 17.39 -19.56
N ASN A 68 9.81 16.32 -19.16
CA ASN A 68 10.90 15.69 -19.90
C ASN A 68 10.45 14.33 -20.46
N ALA A 69 10.91 13.98 -21.67
CA ALA A 69 10.59 12.71 -22.31
C ALA A 69 10.97 11.49 -21.43
N VAL A 70 12.14 11.55 -20.77
CA VAL A 70 12.60 10.51 -19.85
C VAL A 70 11.67 10.38 -18.63
N THR A 71 11.20 11.51 -18.07
CA THR A 71 10.25 11.51 -16.96
C THR A 71 8.95 10.79 -17.34
N TYR A 72 8.41 11.07 -18.53
CA TYR A 72 7.17 10.44 -18.98
C TYR A 72 7.29 8.92 -19.13
N ILE A 73 8.42 8.43 -19.67
CA ILE A 73 8.66 6.98 -19.81
C ILE A 73 8.73 6.31 -18.45
N ILE A 74 9.53 6.86 -17.53
CA ILE A 74 9.69 6.30 -16.18
C ILE A 74 8.37 6.34 -15.41
N CYS A 75 7.63 7.45 -15.49
CA CYS A 75 6.35 7.61 -14.82
C CYS A 75 5.28 6.67 -15.38
N ALA A 76 5.27 6.41 -16.69
CA ALA A 76 4.35 5.43 -17.28
C ALA A 76 4.58 4.03 -16.70
N VAL A 77 5.84 3.59 -16.59
CA VAL A 77 6.19 2.30 -15.98
C VAL A 77 5.78 2.26 -14.50
N LEU A 78 6.07 3.33 -13.75
CA LEU A 78 5.69 3.42 -12.33
C LEU A 78 4.17 3.38 -12.13
N ILE A 79 3.39 4.03 -12.99
CA ILE A 79 1.92 4.01 -12.93
C ILE A 79 1.40 2.60 -13.18
N ILE A 80 1.87 1.92 -14.22
CA ILE A 80 1.45 0.55 -14.55
C ILE A 80 1.77 -0.39 -13.37
N PHE A 81 2.99 -0.30 -12.84
CA PHE A 81 3.40 -1.12 -11.71
C PHE A 81 2.62 -0.80 -10.43
N GLY A 82 2.38 0.49 -10.16
CA GLY A 82 1.59 0.95 -9.02
C GLY A 82 0.16 0.44 -9.08
N LEU A 83 -0.51 0.57 -10.23
CA LEU A 83 -1.87 0.06 -10.46
C LEU A 83 -1.94 -1.47 -10.32
N ALA A 84 -0.95 -2.20 -10.83
CA ALA A 84 -0.87 -3.65 -10.66
C ALA A 84 -0.79 -4.04 -9.18
N ASN A 85 0.04 -3.35 -8.38
CA ASN A 85 0.15 -3.59 -6.94
C ASN A 85 -1.13 -3.24 -6.17
N ILE A 86 -1.82 -2.16 -6.57
CA ILE A 86 -3.11 -1.78 -5.97
C ILE A 86 -4.16 -2.87 -6.23
N ASN A 87 -4.31 -3.30 -7.49
CA ASN A 87 -5.28 -4.31 -7.87
C ASN A 87 -5.02 -5.66 -7.19
N TYR A 88 -3.76 -6.09 -7.16
CA TYR A 88 -3.36 -7.29 -6.44
C TYR A 88 -3.62 -7.16 -4.94
N GLY A 89 -3.26 -6.01 -4.35
CA GLY A 89 -3.44 -5.73 -2.93
C GLY A 89 -4.91 -5.77 -2.50
N ILE A 90 -5.83 -5.19 -3.28
CA ILE A 90 -7.27 -5.23 -3.00
C ILE A 90 -7.78 -6.68 -2.98
N LYS A 91 -7.40 -7.47 -4.00
CA LYS A 91 -7.81 -8.89 -4.09
C LYS A 91 -7.25 -9.71 -2.94
N ALA A 92 -5.96 -9.55 -2.64
CA ALA A 92 -5.29 -10.28 -1.57
C ALA A 92 -5.84 -9.91 -0.19
N CYS A 93 -6.10 -8.63 0.10
CA CYS A 93 -6.70 -8.21 1.38
C CYS A 93 -8.08 -8.87 1.59
N ARG A 94 -8.96 -8.83 0.57
CA ARG A 94 -10.28 -9.47 0.62
C ARG A 94 -10.18 -10.98 0.82
N TYR A 95 -9.23 -11.63 0.14
CA TYR A 95 -9.00 -13.05 0.30
C TYR A 95 -8.62 -13.39 1.74
N PHE A 96 -7.61 -12.72 2.31
CA PHE A 96 -7.17 -13.03 3.68
C PHE A 96 -8.21 -12.70 4.76
N GLU A 97 -9.03 -11.67 4.56
CA GLU A 97 -10.12 -11.31 5.49
C GLU A 97 -11.13 -12.44 5.68
N GLN A 98 -11.36 -13.27 4.66
CA GLN A 98 -12.28 -14.41 4.76
C GLN A 98 -11.78 -15.52 5.69
N TYR A 99 -10.46 -15.60 5.91
CA TYR A 99 -9.83 -16.66 6.71
C TYR A 99 -9.52 -16.23 8.16
N PHE A 100 -9.98 -15.06 8.60
CA PHE A 100 -9.69 -14.57 9.95
C PHE A 100 -10.32 -15.45 11.04
N ASP A 101 -11.56 -15.89 10.85
CA ASP A 101 -12.26 -16.74 11.81
C ASP A 101 -11.63 -18.13 11.94
N GLU A 102 -11.15 -18.68 10.81
CA GLU A 102 -10.44 -19.97 10.79
C GLU A 102 -9.10 -19.87 11.50
N GLU A 103 -8.35 -18.79 11.25
CA GLU A 103 -7.11 -18.51 11.97
C GLU A 103 -7.36 -18.38 13.47
N ASP A 104 -8.40 -17.66 13.89
CA ASP A 104 -8.72 -17.49 15.31
C ASP A 104 -9.03 -18.82 16.02
N LYS A 105 -9.71 -19.76 15.35
CA LYS A 105 -9.96 -21.11 15.86
C LYS A 105 -8.67 -21.94 15.97
N ALA A 106 -7.86 -21.96 14.91
CA ALA A 106 -6.60 -22.71 14.91
C ALA A 106 -5.65 -22.22 16.02
N TRP A 107 -5.57 -20.90 16.25
CA TRP A 107 -4.77 -20.35 17.35
C TRP A 107 -5.34 -20.70 18.74
N ALA A 108 -6.67 -20.74 18.89
CA ALA A 108 -7.29 -21.15 20.15
C ALA A 108 -7.02 -22.63 20.49
N GLU A 109 -6.94 -23.51 19.50
CA GLU A 109 -6.54 -24.91 19.67
C GLU A 109 -5.06 -25.03 20.07
N LEU A 110 -4.17 -24.30 19.38
CA LEU A 110 -2.74 -24.26 19.72
C LEU A 110 -2.48 -23.74 21.15
N GLU A 111 -3.31 -22.81 21.65
CA GLU A 111 -3.21 -22.33 23.03
C GLU A 111 -3.71 -23.34 24.06
N LYS A 112 -4.66 -24.22 23.70
CA LYS A 112 -5.12 -25.31 24.57
C LYS A 112 -4.06 -26.39 24.69
N ASP A 113 -3.47 -26.81 23.57
CA ASP A 113 -2.42 -27.83 23.55
C ASP A 113 -1.15 -27.38 24.29
N LYS A 114 -0.84 -26.08 24.29
CA LYS A 114 0.25 -25.52 25.09
C LYS A 114 0.00 -25.53 26.60
N LYS A 115 -1.26 -25.66 27.02
CA LYS A 115 -1.68 -25.61 28.43
C LYS A 115 -2.01 -26.99 29.01
N ALA A 116 -2.16 -28.02 28.17
CA ALA A 116 -2.34 -29.43 28.55
C ALA A 116 -0.99 -30.10 28.81
#